data_AF-A0A8X6RCN2-F1
#
_entry.id   AF-A0A8X6RCN2-F1
#
_cell.length_a   1.000
_cell.length_b   1.000
_cell.length_c   1.000
_cell.angle_alpha   90.00
_cell.angle_beta   90.00
_cell.angle_gamma   90.00
#
_symmetry.space_group_name_H-M   'P 1'
#
loop_
_entity.id
_entity.type
_entity.pdbx_description
1 polymer ?
#
loop_
_entity_poly.entity_id
_entity_poly.type
_entity_poly.pdbx_seq_one_letter_code
_entity_poly.pdbx_strand_id
1 'polypeptide(L)'
;MIPSMMRVLMVGRMIGVPNKFIHSLLKVKHGEENANFRKPIRIEDDAIRYRGIWKKRMEDSERWRTVGCFEAGQSIKDVALFFGVHHSIISRLWKQFQITQTVVRRPIGGRPRVTTPAENQYIATVAKRNYRATSTRVTSMVTASIGARLKWCRKHGNWTVSNWGNVLFTDESRFSLEPDDKRIRIWRKQGTRNYPETSPNITHSEAEALWCRQGFH
;
A
#
# COMPACT_ATOMS: atom_id res chain seq x y z
N MET A 1 -15.85 53.09 -7.14
CA MET A 1 -16.11 52.59 -5.78
C MET A 1 -15.89 51.08 -5.75
N ILE A 2 -14.75 50.67 -5.22
CA ILE A 2 -14.50 49.30 -4.69
C ILE A 2 -14.92 49.40 -3.21
N PRO A 3 -15.74 48.50 -2.61
CA PRO A 3 -15.22 47.20 -2.15
C PRO A 3 -16.23 46.05 -1.91
N SER A 4 -15.82 44.79 -2.16
CA SER A 4 -16.45 43.62 -1.50
C SER A 4 -15.57 42.35 -1.39
N MET A 5 -14.46 42.23 -2.13
CA MET A 5 -13.66 40.98 -2.12
C MET A 5 -12.55 40.92 -1.05
N MET A 6 -12.61 41.74 0.00
CA MET A 6 -11.67 41.71 1.14
C MET A 6 -12.06 40.71 2.25
N ARG A 7 -12.97 39.75 1.99
CA ARG A 7 -13.51 38.87 3.05
C ARG A 7 -13.10 37.40 3.00
N VAL A 8 -12.18 36.98 2.12
CA VAL A 8 -11.72 35.57 2.07
C VAL A 8 -10.20 35.43 2.21
N LEU A 9 -9.51 36.49 2.63
CA LEU A 9 -8.18 36.38 3.23
C LEU A 9 -8.39 36.40 4.75
N MET A 10 -8.51 35.24 5.41
CA MET A 10 -8.21 35.02 6.85
C MET A 10 -8.89 33.77 7.48
N VAL A 11 -9.08 32.63 6.79
CA VAL A 11 -9.24 31.36 7.52
C VAL A 11 -8.62 30.21 6.73
N GLY A 12 -7.51 29.66 7.23
CA GLY A 12 -6.93 28.43 6.70
C GLY A 12 -5.43 28.56 6.40
N ARG A 13 -4.63 28.34 7.44
CA ARG A 13 -3.20 28.02 7.37
C ARG A 13 -3.00 26.96 6.27
N MET A 14 -2.44 27.32 5.11
CA MET A 14 -2.07 26.40 4.04
C MET A 14 -0.89 25.54 4.50
N ILE A 15 -1.21 24.49 5.27
CA ILE A 15 -0.25 23.45 5.65
C ILE A 15 0.04 22.64 4.39
N GLY A 16 1.22 22.84 3.79
CA GLY A 16 1.78 21.91 2.81
C GLY A 16 2.13 22.47 1.42
N VAL A 17 1.94 23.76 1.15
CA VAL A 17 2.44 24.35 -0.12
C VAL A 17 3.95 24.60 0.02
N PRO A 18 4.82 23.96 -0.80
CA PRO A 18 6.26 24.20 -0.73
C PRO A 18 6.58 25.67 -1.00
N ASN A 19 7.39 26.28 -0.14
CA ASN A 19 7.68 27.73 -0.11
C ASN A 19 8.12 28.34 -1.47
N LYS A 20 8.68 27.51 -2.35
CA LYS A 20 9.03 27.85 -3.74
C LYS A 20 7.85 28.21 -4.67
N PHE A 21 6.61 27.83 -4.33
CA PHE A 21 5.40 28.16 -5.11
C PHE A 21 4.81 29.54 -4.79
N ILE A 22 5.04 30.05 -3.57
CA ILE A 22 4.54 31.37 -3.15
C ILE A 22 5.31 32.48 -3.88
N HIS A 23 6.61 32.30 -4.12
CA HIS A 23 7.44 33.26 -4.86
C HIS A 23 7.08 33.38 -6.36
N SER A 24 6.54 32.33 -6.98
CA SER A 24 6.03 32.40 -8.36
C SER A 24 4.70 33.13 -8.47
N LEU A 25 3.86 33.09 -7.43
CA LEU A 25 2.58 33.82 -7.39
C LEU A 25 2.77 35.33 -7.17
N LEU A 26 3.81 35.73 -6.43
CA LEU A 26 4.16 37.15 -6.22
C LEU A 26 4.74 37.83 -7.48
N LYS A 27 5.40 37.08 -8.37
CA LYS A 27 5.87 37.61 -9.67
C LYS A 27 4.74 37.90 -10.66
N VAL A 28 3.52 37.41 -10.42
CA VAL A 28 2.34 37.73 -11.24
C VAL A 28 1.71 39.05 -10.82
N LYS A 29 1.98 39.56 -9.60
CA LYS A 29 1.34 40.79 -9.07
C LYS A 29 2.01 42.11 -9.49
N HIS A 30 3.26 42.08 -9.94
CA HIS A 30 3.92 43.26 -10.52
C HIS A 30 4.10 43.02 -12.01
N GLY A 31 3.40 43.82 -12.82
CA GLY A 31 3.24 43.62 -14.25
C GLY A 31 4.56 43.65 -15.02
N GLU A 32 5.17 42.49 -15.22
CA GLU A 32 6.05 42.25 -16.36
C GLU A 32 5.24 41.51 -17.42
N GLU A 33 4.77 42.30 -18.39
CA GLU A 33 4.12 41.84 -19.61
C GLU A 33 5.07 40.95 -20.40
N ASN A 34 4.99 39.64 -20.20
CA ASN A 34 5.65 38.69 -21.07
C ASN A 34 4.91 38.63 -22.40
N ALA A 35 5.32 39.50 -23.34
CA ALA A 35 4.85 39.60 -24.72
C ALA A 35 4.98 38.30 -25.55
N ASN A 36 5.53 37.23 -24.97
CA ASN A 36 5.62 35.90 -25.57
C ASN A 36 4.37 35.01 -25.37
N PHE A 37 3.36 35.46 -24.59
CA PHE A 37 2.14 34.67 -24.35
C PHE A 37 1.00 34.89 -25.37
N ARG A 38 1.17 35.77 -26.37
CA ARG A 38 0.12 36.13 -27.34
C ARG A 38 0.51 35.92 -28.80
N LYS A 39 0.97 34.71 -29.16
CA LYS A 39 0.85 34.26 -30.55
C LYS A 39 0.23 32.88 -30.57
N PRO A 40 -1.04 32.73 -31.02
CA PRO A 40 -1.58 31.41 -31.30
C PRO A 40 -0.82 30.91 -32.52
N ILE A 41 0.03 29.91 -32.32
CA ILE A 41 0.62 29.19 -33.45
C ILE A 41 -0.56 28.47 -34.12
N ARG A 42 -0.95 28.94 -35.31
CA ARG A 42 -1.79 28.16 -36.22
C ARG A 42 -0.98 26.93 -36.61
N ILE A 43 -1.25 25.82 -35.94
CA ILE A 43 -0.76 24.50 -36.32
C ILE A 43 -1.94 23.80 -36.98
N GLU A 44 -1.77 23.49 -38.26
CA GLU A 44 -2.67 22.69 -39.10
C GLU A 44 -3.29 21.55 -38.29
N ASP A 45 -4.63 21.44 -38.33
CA ASP A 45 -5.52 20.60 -37.49
C ASP A 45 -5.39 19.07 -37.74
N ASP A 46 -4.27 18.63 -38.31
CA ASP A 46 -4.19 17.37 -39.04
C ASP A 46 -3.22 16.37 -38.37
N ALA A 47 -2.26 16.87 -37.58
CA ALA A 47 -1.14 16.06 -37.07
C ALA A 47 -1.42 15.31 -35.75
N ILE A 48 -2.53 15.62 -35.06
CA ILE A 48 -2.86 14.97 -33.76
C ILE A 48 -3.57 13.62 -33.98
N ARG A 49 -4.09 13.33 -35.19
CA ARG A 49 -4.98 12.17 -35.40
C ARG A 49 -4.31 10.81 -35.60
N TYR A 50 -3.05 10.72 -36.03
CA TYR A 50 -2.46 9.39 -36.30
C TYR A 50 -0.96 9.31 -36.00
N ARG A 51 -0.62 9.02 -34.74
CA ARG A 51 0.47 8.09 -34.32
C ARG A 51 0.71 8.17 -32.81
N GLY A 52 0.48 7.07 -32.08
CA GLY A 52 1.20 6.72 -30.84
C GLY A 52 1.05 7.55 -29.55
N ILE A 53 0.45 8.75 -29.57
CA ILE A 53 0.46 9.68 -28.42
C ILE A 53 -0.67 9.43 -27.39
N TRP A 54 -1.53 8.42 -27.58
CA TRP A 54 -2.68 8.14 -26.69
C TRP A 54 -2.32 7.50 -25.33
N LYS A 55 -1.01 7.38 -25.02
CA LYS A 55 -0.50 6.80 -23.77
C LYS A 55 0.36 7.76 -22.94
N LYS A 56 0.46 9.06 -23.30
CA LYS A 56 1.19 10.01 -22.44
C LYS A 56 0.49 10.13 -21.10
N ARG A 57 1.15 9.62 -20.06
CA ARG A 57 0.71 9.74 -18.67
C ARG A 57 1.16 11.11 -18.15
N MET A 58 0.21 11.96 -17.78
CA MET A 58 0.49 13.31 -17.28
C MET A 58 1.05 13.27 -15.85
N GLU A 59 2.26 13.77 -15.63
CA GLU A 59 2.93 13.73 -14.33
C GLU A 59 2.27 14.67 -13.32
N ASP A 60 2.36 14.34 -12.02
CA ASP A 60 1.67 15.10 -10.97
C ASP A 60 2.13 16.58 -10.93
N SER A 61 3.36 16.86 -11.36
CA SER A 61 3.86 18.24 -11.52
C SER A 61 3.25 19.00 -12.72
N GLU A 62 2.93 18.33 -13.83
CA GLU A 62 2.21 18.92 -14.97
C GLU A 62 0.77 19.23 -14.58
N ARG A 63 0.16 18.32 -13.80
CA ARG A 63 -1.21 18.48 -13.32
C ARG A 63 -1.37 19.67 -12.37
N TRP A 64 -0.42 19.92 -11.46
CA TRP A 64 -0.45 21.11 -10.60
C TRP A 64 -0.28 22.42 -11.40
N ARG A 65 0.60 22.41 -12.40
CA ARG A 65 0.75 23.56 -13.32
C ARG A 65 -0.53 23.82 -14.11
N THR A 66 -1.25 22.78 -14.49
CA THR A 66 -2.57 22.89 -15.14
C THR A 66 -3.58 23.61 -14.26
N VAL A 67 -3.63 23.29 -12.96
CA VAL A 67 -4.50 23.99 -12.00
C VAL A 67 -4.12 25.47 -11.93
N GLY A 68 -2.83 25.80 -11.83
CA GLY A 68 -2.35 27.19 -11.85
C GLY A 68 -2.73 27.95 -13.14
N CYS A 69 -2.68 27.29 -14.31
CA CYS A 69 -3.15 27.88 -15.57
C CYS A 69 -4.65 28.20 -15.54
N PHE A 70 -5.47 27.35 -14.90
CA PHE A 70 -6.90 27.60 -14.75
C PHE A 70 -7.22 28.71 -13.75
N GLU A 71 -6.47 28.78 -12.65
CA GLU A 71 -6.57 29.90 -11.70
C GLU A 71 -6.19 31.23 -12.37
N ALA A 72 -5.30 31.20 -13.37
CA ALA A 72 -4.95 32.34 -14.21
C ALA A 72 -5.94 32.60 -15.37
N GLY A 73 -7.04 31.84 -15.47
CA GLY A 73 -8.11 32.06 -16.46
C GLY A 73 -7.81 31.56 -17.88
N GLN A 74 -6.83 30.67 -18.07
CA GLN A 74 -6.52 30.12 -19.39
C GLN A 74 -7.59 29.11 -19.87
N SER A 75 -7.75 29.01 -21.20
CA SER A 75 -8.71 28.08 -21.80
C SER A 75 -8.21 26.63 -21.76
N ILE A 76 -9.13 25.67 -21.67
CA ILE A 76 -8.81 24.23 -21.64
C ILE A 76 -7.98 23.80 -22.85
N LYS A 77 -8.26 24.37 -24.03
CA LYS A 77 -7.58 24.03 -25.28
C LYS A 77 -6.13 24.50 -25.29
N ASP A 78 -5.87 25.71 -24.80
CA ASP A 78 -4.53 26.28 -24.74
C ASP A 78 -3.64 25.49 -23.78
N VAL A 79 -4.20 25.11 -22.62
CA VAL A 79 -3.50 24.30 -21.63
C VAL A 79 -3.24 22.88 -22.15
N ALA A 80 -4.20 22.30 -22.89
CA ALA A 80 -4.04 21.00 -23.53
C ALA A 80 -2.93 21.01 -24.60
N LEU A 81 -2.88 22.05 -25.42
CA LEU A 81 -1.85 22.27 -26.42
C LEU A 81 -0.47 22.43 -25.77
N PHE A 82 -0.38 23.24 -24.70
CA PHE A 82 0.86 23.49 -23.97
C PHE A 82 1.49 22.20 -23.40
N PHE A 83 0.69 21.31 -22.84
CA PHE A 83 1.18 20.04 -22.29
C PHE A 83 1.26 18.89 -23.31
N GLY A 84 0.80 19.11 -24.55
CA GLY A 84 0.72 18.08 -25.58
C GLY A 84 -0.15 16.90 -25.16
N VAL A 85 -1.25 17.16 -24.43
CA VAL A 85 -2.19 16.14 -23.96
C VAL A 85 -3.57 16.40 -24.52
N HIS A 86 -4.35 15.36 -24.72
CA HIS A 86 -5.71 15.52 -25.22
C HIS A 86 -6.56 16.34 -24.22
N HIS A 87 -7.33 17.31 -24.73
CA HIS A 87 -8.14 18.24 -23.92
C HIS A 87 -9.11 17.55 -22.93
N SER A 88 -9.49 16.29 -23.21
CA SER A 88 -10.29 15.47 -22.28
C SER A 88 -9.56 15.15 -20.97
N ILE A 89 -8.23 14.98 -20.98
CA ILE A 89 -7.42 14.76 -19.77
C ILE A 89 -7.49 16.00 -18.87
N ILE A 90 -7.27 17.17 -19.47
CA ILE A 90 -7.33 18.46 -18.78
C ILE A 90 -8.72 18.73 -18.21
N SER A 91 -9.79 18.47 -18.99
CA SER A 91 -11.18 18.65 -18.53
C SER A 91 -11.53 17.73 -17.34
N ARG A 92 -11.13 16.45 -17.39
CA ARG A 92 -11.35 15.50 -16.28
C ARG A 92 -10.57 15.90 -15.04
N LEU A 93 -9.32 16.35 -15.21
CA LEU A 93 -8.48 16.81 -14.12
C LEU A 93 -9.10 18.03 -13.43
N TRP A 94 -9.58 19.01 -14.20
CA TRP A 94 -10.24 20.20 -13.65
C TRP A 94 -11.50 19.84 -12.87
N LYS A 95 -12.36 18.97 -13.44
CA LYS A 95 -13.56 18.47 -12.73
C LYS A 95 -13.21 17.74 -11.43
N GLN A 96 -12.17 16.90 -11.44
CA GLN A 96 -11.69 16.23 -10.23
C GLN A 96 -11.22 17.24 -9.19
N PHE A 97 -10.44 18.25 -9.60
CA PHE A 97 -9.91 19.27 -8.71
C PHE A 97 -11.02 20.10 -8.07
N GLN A 98 -12.04 20.51 -8.83
CA GLN A 98 -13.20 21.24 -8.29
C GLN A 98 -13.89 20.49 -7.13
N ILE A 99 -13.99 19.15 -7.22
CA ILE A 99 -14.66 18.33 -6.20
C ILE A 99 -13.72 18.03 -5.02
N THR A 100 -12.46 17.71 -5.30
CA THR A 100 -11.57 17.07 -4.31
C THR A 100 -10.46 17.97 -3.81
N GLN A 101 -10.27 19.14 -4.43
CA GLN A 101 -9.19 20.09 -4.17
C GLN A 101 -7.80 19.42 -4.17
N THR A 102 -7.67 18.31 -4.89
CA THR A 102 -6.42 17.56 -5.03
C THR A 102 -6.20 17.10 -6.46
N VAL A 103 -4.93 17.13 -6.82
CA VAL A 103 -4.40 16.78 -8.13
C VAL A 103 -3.74 15.39 -8.11
N VAL A 104 -3.43 14.91 -6.90
CA VAL A 104 -2.76 13.64 -6.65
C VAL A 104 -3.66 12.49 -7.08
N ARG A 105 -3.04 11.49 -7.67
CA ARG A 105 -3.74 10.28 -8.12
C ARG A 105 -4.19 9.48 -6.91
N ARG A 106 -5.43 9.04 -6.94
CA ARG A 106 -5.92 8.05 -5.97
C ARG A 106 -5.19 6.72 -6.20
N PRO A 107 -4.65 6.07 -5.15
CA PRO A 107 -4.13 4.72 -5.29
C PRO A 107 -5.26 3.82 -5.78
N ILE A 108 -5.01 3.10 -6.87
CA ILE A 108 -5.99 2.17 -7.44
C ILE A 108 -5.90 0.89 -6.61
N GLY A 109 -7.03 0.45 -6.07
CA GLY A 109 -7.11 -0.86 -5.42
C GLY A 109 -6.70 -1.96 -6.39
N GLY A 110 -5.85 -2.87 -5.93
CA GLY A 110 -5.45 -4.03 -6.73
C GLY A 110 -6.60 -5.01 -6.96
N ARG A 111 -6.36 -6.01 -7.82
CA ARG A 111 -7.29 -7.13 -8.00
C ARG A 111 -7.53 -7.80 -6.64
N PRO A 112 -8.79 -8.08 -6.25
CA PRO A 112 -9.08 -8.77 -5.00
C PRO A 112 -8.36 -10.12 -4.97
N ARG A 113 -7.86 -10.50 -3.78
CA ARG A 113 -7.21 -11.79 -3.58
C ARG A 113 -8.25 -12.90 -3.63
N VAL A 114 -7.94 -13.97 -4.36
CA VAL A 114 -8.80 -15.17 -4.45
C VAL A 114 -8.69 -16.01 -3.18
N THR A 115 -7.52 -16.01 -2.52
CA THR A 115 -7.28 -16.75 -1.29
C THR A 115 -7.25 -15.84 -0.06
N THR A 116 -7.88 -16.28 1.03
CA THR A 116 -7.81 -15.64 2.33
C THR A 116 -6.46 -15.93 3.02
N PRO A 117 -6.01 -15.09 3.98
CA PRO A 117 -4.79 -15.35 4.73
C PRO A 117 -4.77 -16.72 5.45
N ALA A 118 -5.91 -17.17 5.98
CA ALA A 118 -6.04 -18.47 6.64
C ALA A 118 -5.90 -19.64 5.65
N GLU A 119 -6.51 -19.52 4.46
CA GLU A 119 -6.33 -20.52 3.40
C GLU A 119 -4.87 -20.60 2.94
N ASN A 120 -4.18 -19.46 2.83
CA ASN A 120 -2.76 -19.44 2.47
C ASN A 120 -1.89 -20.17 3.52
N GLN A 121 -2.17 -20.01 4.81
CA GLN A 121 -1.50 -20.76 5.88
C GLN A 121 -1.76 -22.26 5.76
N TYR A 122 -2.99 -22.66 5.45
CA TYR A 122 -3.34 -24.07 5.25
C TYR A 122 -2.65 -24.66 4.02
N ILE A 123 -2.67 -23.96 2.88
CA ILE A 123 -1.97 -24.36 1.66
C ILE A 123 -0.47 -24.55 1.95
N ALA A 124 0.16 -23.61 2.65
CA ALA A 124 1.57 -23.72 3.03
C ALA A 124 1.84 -24.93 3.92
N THR A 125 0.94 -25.23 4.86
CA THR A 125 1.05 -26.40 5.74
C THR A 125 0.92 -27.71 4.95
N VAL A 126 -0.07 -27.81 4.07
CA VAL A 126 -0.28 -28.97 3.20
C VAL A 126 0.91 -29.17 2.26
N ALA A 127 1.44 -28.09 1.67
CA ALA A 127 2.61 -28.14 0.81
C ALA A 127 3.86 -28.61 1.55
N LYS A 128 4.12 -28.11 2.77
CA LYS A 128 5.25 -28.54 3.61
C LYS A 128 5.17 -30.03 3.99
N ARG A 129 3.97 -30.50 4.36
CA ARG A 129 3.71 -31.92 4.64
C ARG A 129 3.90 -32.80 3.41
N ASN A 130 3.65 -32.25 2.22
CA ASN A 130 3.69 -32.96 0.94
C ASN A 130 4.73 -32.33 -0.01
N TYR A 131 5.98 -32.18 0.45
CA TYR A 131 7.00 -31.44 -0.32
C TYR A 131 7.34 -32.06 -1.70
N ARG A 132 7.01 -33.34 -1.93
CA ARG A 132 7.16 -34.02 -3.23
C ARG A 132 5.95 -33.91 -4.14
N ALA A 133 4.84 -33.33 -3.69
CA ALA A 133 3.61 -33.24 -4.46
C ALA A 133 3.64 -32.04 -5.40
N THR A 134 3.14 -32.23 -6.62
CA THR A 134 2.93 -31.14 -7.58
C THR A 134 1.88 -30.14 -7.07
N SER A 135 1.98 -28.88 -7.51
CA SER A 135 1.04 -27.81 -7.16
C SER A 135 -0.44 -28.17 -7.39
N THR A 136 -0.74 -28.89 -8.48
CA THR A 136 -2.11 -29.37 -8.77
C THR A 136 -2.61 -30.35 -7.71
N ARG A 137 -1.76 -31.25 -7.24
CA ARG A 137 -2.08 -32.22 -6.20
C ARG A 137 -2.26 -31.55 -4.83
N VAL A 138 -1.42 -30.58 -4.49
CA VAL A 138 -1.62 -29.77 -3.27
C VAL A 138 -2.96 -29.02 -3.34
N THR A 139 -3.27 -28.44 -4.49
CA THR A 139 -4.54 -27.73 -4.72
C THR A 139 -5.73 -28.67 -4.56
N SER A 140 -5.71 -29.86 -5.18
CA SER A 140 -6.82 -30.82 -5.06
C SER A 140 -7.02 -31.32 -3.63
N MET A 141 -5.94 -31.53 -2.87
CA MET A 141 -6.03 -31.88 -1.45
C MET A 141 -6.67 -30.77 -0.61
N VAL A 142 -6.31 -29.51 -0.87
CA VAL A 142 -6.87 -28.35 -0.17
C VAL A 142 -8.34 -28.18 -0.50
N THR A 143 -8.71 -28.22 -1.79
CA THR A 143 -10.12 -28.07 -2.21
C THR A 143 -10.98 -29.22 -1.68
N ALA A 144 -10.47 -30.46 -1.69
CA ALA A 144 -11.17 -31.60 -1.10
C ALA A 144 -11.38 -31.43 0.42
N SER A 145 -10.36 -30.97 1.15
CA SER A 145 -10.45 -30.73 2.59
C SER A 145 -11.49 -29.65 2.93
N ILE A 146 -11.47 -28.53 2.18
CA ILE A 146 -12.42 -27.44 2.34
C ILE A 146 -13.84 -27.93 2.01
N GLY A 147 -14.01 -28.66 0.92
CA GLY A 147 -15.29 -29.23 0.51
C GLY A 147 -15.87 -30.20 1.53
N ALA A 148 -15.05 -31.08 2.12
CA ALA A 148 -15.49 -32.02 3.16
C ALA A 148 -15.97 -31.29 4.42
N ARG A 149 -15.21 -30.28 4.87
CA ARG A 149 -15.60 -29.43 6.02
C ARG A 149 -16.89 -28.67 5.75
N LEU A 150 -17.02 -28.05 4.58
CA LEU A 150 -18.23 -27.32 4.21
C LEU A 150 -19.45 -28.25 4.15
N LYS A 151 -19.30 -29.45 3.58
CA LYS A 151 -20.36 -30.47 3.54
C LYS A 151 -20.79 -30.87 4.95
N TRP A 152 -19.84 -31.08 5.86
CA TRP A 152 -20.12 -31.40 7.25
C TRP A 152 -20.85 -30.26 7.95
N CYS A 153 -20.38 -29.02 7.82
CA CYS A 153 -21.04 -27.85 8.43
C CYS A 153 -22.46 -27.64 7.91
N ARG A 154 -22.69 -27.82 6.59
CA ARG A 154 -24.04 -27.72 6.01
C ARG A 154 -24.96 -28.81 6.51
N LYS A 155 -24.47 -30.05 6.62
CA LYS A 155 -25.26 -31.19 7.11
C LYS A 155 -25.71 -31.00 8.56
N HIS A 156 -24.86 -30.39 9.39
CA HIS A 156 -25.09 -30.23 10.82
C HIS A 156 -25.45 -28.78 11.22
N GLY A 157 -25.72 -27.90 10.26
CA GLY A 157 -25.99 -26.47 10.53
C GLY A 157 -27.28 -26.22 11.30
N ASN A 158 -28.25 -27.13 11.20
CA ASN A 158 -29.56 -27.04 11.88
C ASN A 158 -29.67 -27.96 13.11
N TRP A 159 -28.55 -28.48 13.61
CA TRP A 159 -28.55 -29.38 14.76
C TRP A 159 -28.92 -28.65 16.06
N THR A 160 -29.80 -29.28 16.85
CA THR A 160 -30.19 -28.78 18.17
C THR A 160 -29.20 -29.22 19.25
N VAL A 161 -29.29 -28.64 20.46
CA VAL A 161 -28.43 -29.02 21.60
C VAL A 161 -28.52 -30.52 21.90
N SER A 162 -29.70 -31.13 21.76
CA SER A 162 -29.88 -32.58 21.95
C SER A 162 -29.14 -33.40 20.88
N ASN A 163 -29.12 -32.93 19.63
CA ASN A 163 -28.33 -33.58 18.57
C ASN A 163 -26.83 -33.53 18.88
N TRP A 164 -26.33 -32.38 19.38
CA TRP A 164 -24.94 -32.24 19.81
C TRP A 164 -24.61 -33.11 21.02
N GLY A 165 -25.56 -33.32 21.93
CA GLY A 165 -25.41 -34.20 23.09
C GLY A 165 -25.12 -35.67 22.75
N ASN A 166 -25.39 -36.09 21.51
CA ASN A 166 -25.07 -37.43 21.00
C ASN A 166 -23.70 -37.51 20.32
N VAL A 167 -22.94 -36.41 20.23
CA VAL A 167 -21.59 -36.40 19.63
C VAL A 167 -20.53 -36.45 20.72
N LEU A 168 -19.68 -37.46 20.64
CA LEU A 168 -18.44 -37.51 21.40
C LEU A 168 -17.31 -36.84 20.61
N PHE A 169 -16.75 -35.76 21.16
CA PHE A 169 -15.52 -35.16 20.65
C PHE A 169 -14.32 -35.84 21.34
N THR A 170 -13.42 -36.43 20.56
CA THR A 170 -12.14 -36.95 21.04
C THR A 170 -11.02 -36.40 20.18
N ASP A 171 -9.94 -35.96 20.83
CA ASP A 171 -8.68 -35.66 20.18
C ASP A 171 -7.53 -36.35 20.93
N GLU A 172 -6.42 -36.56 20.24
CA GLU A 172 -5.18 -37.03 20.85
C GLU A 172 -4.23 -35.84 21.00
N SER A 173 -4.11 -35.35 22.22
CA SER A 173 -3.09 -34.36 22.57
C SER A 173 -1.78 -35.08 22.92
N ARG A 174 -0.69 -34.71 22.25
CA ARG A 174 0.65 -35.20 22.58
C ARG A 174 1.19 -34.33 23.72
N PHE A 175 1.32 -34.90 24.92
CA PHE A 175 2.12 -34.30 25.99
C PHE A 175 3.54 -34.84 25.91
N SER A 176 4.52 -33.96 25.73
CA SER A 176 5.93 -34.33 25.72
C SER A 176 6.51 -34.07 27.10
N LEU A 177 6.98 -35.12 27.78
CA LEU A 177 7.67 -35.00 29.07
C LEU A 177 9.05 -34.33 28.91
N GLU A 178 9.65 -34.40 27.72
CA GLU A 178 10.89 -33.74 27.36
C GLU A 178 10.74 -32.97 26.03
N PRO A 179 11.43 -31.84 25.82
CA PRO A 179 11.40 -31.11 24.55
C PRO A 179 11.89 -31.96 23.37
N ASP A 180 11.07 -32.09 22.33
CA ASP A 180 11.31 -32.96 21.17
C ASP A 180 12.54 -32.55 20.33
N ASP A 181 13.00 -31.31 20.48
CA ASP A 181 14.11 -30.77 19.68
C ASP A 181 15.50 -31.07 20.27
N LYS A 182 15.59 -31.65 21.48
CA LYS A 182 16.84 -31.87 22.24
C LYS A 182 17.74 -30.61 22.33
N ARG A 183 17.17 -29.41 22.12
CA ARG A 183 17.94 -28.16 22.10
C ARG A 183 18.03 -27.57 23.50
N ILE A 184 19.26 -27.36 23.95
CA ILE A 184 19.53 -26.56 25.14
C ILE A 184 19.35 -25.08 24.79
N ARG A 185 18.46 -24.38 25.50
CA ARG A 185 18.25 -22.94 25.33
C ARG A 185 19.12 -22.19 26.35
N ILE A 186 19.99 -21.30 25.86
CA ILE A 186 20.91 -20.51 26.67
C ILE A 186 20.56 -19.04 26.51
N TRP A 187 20.26 -18.35 27.61
CA TRP A 187 20.07 -16.90 27.64
C TRP A 187 21.43 -16.20 27.51
N ARG A 188 21.56 -15.27 26.57
CA ARG A 188 22.81 -14.53 26.32
C ARG A 188 22.56 -13.16 25.70
N LYS A 189 23.54 -12.26 25.85
CA LYS A 189 23.55 -10.94 25.19
C LYS A 189 23.65 -11.10 23.67
N GLN A 190 22.93 -10.26 22.91
CA GLN A 190 22.92 -10.32 21.44
C GLN A 190 24.35 -10.20 20.86
N GLY A 191 24.67 -11.02 19.86
CA GLY A 191 25.99 -11.02 19.20
C GLY A 191 27.03 -11.96 19.83
N THR A 192 26.78 -12.52 21.02
CA THR A 192 27.78 -13.31 21.76
C THR A 192 27.84 -14.80 21.41
N ARG A 193 27.29 -15.20 20.26
CA ARG A 193 27.05 -16.63 19.94
C ARG A 193 28.33 -17.46 19.78
N ASN A 194 29.40 -16.86 19.29
CA ASN A 194 30.60 -17.56 18.85
C ASN A 194 31.79 -17.41 19.81
N TYR A 195 31.58 -16.79 20.98
CA TYR A 195 32.64 -16.64 21.96
C TYR A 195 32.91 -17.97 22.69
N PRO A 196 34.18 -18.37 22.88
CA PRO A 196 34.53 -19.62 23.54
C PRO A 196 34.04 -19.68 25.01
N GLU A 197 34.00 -18.53 25.70
CA GLU A 197 33.45 -18.38 27.05
C GLU A 197 31.91 -18.49 27.16
N THR A 198 31.21 -18.66 26.03
CA THR A 198 29.75 -18.83 25.98
C THR A 198 29.35 -20.18 25.35
N SER A 199 30.30 -21.12 25.31
CA SER A 199 30.12 -22.46 24.75
C SER A 199 29.18 -23.31 25.63
N PRO A 200 28.29 -24.14 25.05
CA PRO A 200 27.34 -24.97 25.79
C PRO A 200 28.00 -26.06 26.69
N ASN A 201 29.33 -26.19 26.67
CA ASN A 201 30.08 -27.12 27.51
C ASN A 201 30.45 -26.55 28.89
N ILE A 202 30.02 -25.33 29.20
CA ILE A 202 30.26 -24.69 30.48
C ILE A 202 29.28 -25.29 31.50
N THR A 203 29.81 -25.78 32.61
CA THR A 203 28.99 -26.40 33.67
C THR A 203 28.05 -25.36 34.30
N HIS A 204 26.91 -25.78 34.86
CA HIS A 204 25.92 -24.87 35.47
C HIS A 204 26.55 -23.91 36.49
N SER A 205 27.56 -24.38 37.23
CA SER A 205 28.33 -23.60 38.21
C SER A 205 29.19 -22.49 37.59
N GLU A 206 29.73 -22.69 36.40
CA GLU A 206 30.57 -21.70 35.72
C GLU A 206 29.73 -20.61 35.04
N ALA A 207 28.51 -20.94 34.62
CA ALA A 207 27.54 -19.98 34.07
C ALA A 207 27.06 -18.98 35.15
N GLU A 208 26.80 -19.44 36.38
CA GLU A 208 26.48 -18.56 37.52
C GLU A 208 27.66 -17.65 37.89
N ALA A 209 28.89 -18.17 37.88
CA ALA A 209 30.10 -17.40 38.20
C ALA A 209 30.46 -16.31 37.17
N LEU A 210 30.01 -16.44 35.91
CA LEU A 210 30.12 -15.39 34.89
C LEU A 210 29.04 -14.31 35.09
N TRP A 211 27.84 -14.69 35.52
CA TRP A 211 26.73 -13.77 35.76
C TRP A 211 27.02 -12.81 36.92
N CYS A 212 27.65 -13.28 38.00
CA CYS A 212 28.03 -12.43 39.13
C CYS A 212 29.17 -11.43 38.83
N ARG A 213 29.96 -11.63 37.77
CA ARG A 213 31.12 -10.77 37.45
C ARG A 213 30.80 -9.57 36.56
N GLN A 214 29.68 -9.62 35.84
CA GLN A 214 29.22 -8.50 35.01
C GLN A 214 28.22 -7.67 35.82
N GLY A 215 28.75 -6.83 36.70
CA GLY A 215 27.97 -5.83 37.43
C GLY A 215 27.12 -4.99 36.48
N PHE A 216 25.85 -4.84 36.82
CA PHE A 216 24.91 -3.97 36.11
C PHE A 216 25.33 -2.51 36.28
N HIS A 217 25.65 -1.85 35.17
CA HIS A 217 25.61 -0.40 35.01
C HIS A 217 24.61 -0.05 33.91
#